data_AF-A0A6B2XS67-F1
#
_entry.id   AF-A0A6B2XS67-F1
#
_cell.length_a   1.000
_cell.length_b   1.000
_cell.length_c   1.000
_cell.angle_alpha   90.00
_cell.angle_beta   90.00
_cell.angle_gamma   90.00
#
_symmetry.space_group_name_H-M   'P 1'
#
loop_
_entity.id
_entity.type
_entity.pdbx_description
1 polymer ?
#
loop_
_entity_poly.entity_id
_entity_poly.type
_entity_poly.pdbx_seq_one_letter_code
_entity_poly.pdbx_strand_id
1 'polypeptide(L)'
;MRATATREQVRSFALEVGDTVMTKDSETASDIGVSTHVAETVDDLVCGYHLAILRPGPDVHAKYLTWAVRAGAARHHLATSATGMTRMGLTYDAINSTPIPDIPFSDQQRIADFLDAQVLRIDAAIASRHRQQVLVAESEASRAAGAFSRITGRIRLSRLLRTSAVGVVVNPSSYFVDDGVPFIHGYNIRDGWFYLRDLKRMS
;
A
#
# COMPACT_ATOMS: atom_id res chain seq x y z
N MET A 1 -9.73 18.08 -19.64
CA MET A 1 -11.04 18.12 -18.95
C MET A 1 -11.15 19.45 -18.22
N ARG A 2 -12.32 20.10 -18.22
CA ARG A 2 -12.56 21.34 -17.45
C ARG A 2 -13.13 20.94 -16.08
N ALA A 3 -12.56 21.44 -14.98
CA ALA A 3 -13.06 21.13 -13.64
C ALA A 3 -14.51 21.61 -13.47
N THR A 4 -15.36 20.76 -12.87
CA THR A 4 -16.80 21.01 -12.71
C THR A 4 -17.19 21.43 -11.28
N ALA A 5 -16.25 21.45 -10.34
CA ALA A 5 -16.50 21.87 -8.97
C ALA A 5 -16.86 23.36 -8.92
N THR A 6 -17.97 23.70 -8.25
CA THR A 6 -18.36 25.09 -8.02
C THR A 6 -17.45 25.74 -6.98
N ARG A 7 -17.39 27.08 -6.97
CA ARG A 7 -16.64 27.82 -5.92
C ARG A 7 -17.12 27.50 -4.50
N GLU A 8 -18.40 27.21 -4.34
CA GLU A 8 -18.98 26.81 -3.05
C GLU A 8 -18.51 25.40 -2.65
N GLN A 9 -18.51 24.45 -3.58
CA GLN A 9 -17.97 23.11 -3.33
C GLN A 9 -16.48 23.15 -2.99
N VAL A 10 -15.70 23.97 -3.71
CA VAL A 10 -14.28 24.17 -3.41
C VAL A 10 -14.11 24.68 -1.98
N ARG A 11 -14.90 25.67 -1.55
CA ARG A 11 -14.83 26.19 -0.17
C ARG A 11 -15.23 25.17 0.89
N SER A 12 -16.32 24.44 0.68
CA SER A 12 -16.87 23.53 1.69
C SER A 12 -16.08 22.23 1.84
N PHE A 13 -15.34 21.82 0.82
CA PHE A 13 -14.60 20.55 0.80
C PHE A 13 -13.09 20.74 0.60
N ALA A 14 -12.60 21.96 0.76
CA ALA A 14 -11.16 22.24 0.80
C ALA A 14 -10.52 21.54 1.99
N LEU A 15 -9.39 20.89 1.73
CA LEU A 15 -8.56 20.30 2.78
C LEU A 15 -7.71 21.38 3.45
N GLU A 16 -7.58 21.28 4.77
CA GLU A 16 -6.72 22.12 5.59
C GLU A 16 -5.60 21.28 6.20
N VAL A 17 -4.44 21.90 6.42
CA VAL A 17 -3.37 21.27 7.19
C VAL A 17 -3.90 20.97 8.59
N GLY A 18 -3.73 19.71 9.03
CA GLY A 18 -4.29 19.23 10.28
C GLY A 18 -5.53 18.34 10.12
N ASP A 19 -6.20 18.38 8.96
CA ASP A 19 -7.31 17.47 8.69
C ASP A 19 -6.85 16.00 8.73
N THR A 20 -7.77 15.12 9.09
CA THR A 20 -7.65 13.68 8.83
C THR A 20 -8.60 13.32 7.70
N VAL A 21 -8.07 12.76 6.61
CA VAL A 21 -8.88 12.25 5.51
C VAL A 21 -9.02 10.74 5.67
N MET A 22 -10.23 10.22 5.49
CA MET A 22 -10.56 8.81 5.70
C MET A 22 -11.39 8.21 4.58
N THR A 23 -11.15 6.96 4.20
CA THR A 23 -12.00 6.24 3.25
C THR A 23 -13.37 5.96 3.86
N LYS A 24 -14.43 6.48 3.22
CA LYS A 24 -15.82 6.26 3.64
C LYS A 24 -16.42 5.01 3.00
N ASP A 25 -15.94 4.63 1.81
CA ASP A 25 -16.45 3.48 1.08
C ASP A 25 -15.29 2.58 0.59
N SER A 26 -15.43 1.26 0.71
CA SER A 26 -14.44 0.27 0.26
C SER A 26 -15.12 -1.00 -0.28
N GLU A 27 -14.37 -1.88 -0.96
CA GLU A 27 -14.84 -3.19 -1.41
C GLU A 27 -15.16 -4.13 -0.24
N THR A 28 -14.41 -4.01 0.85
CA THR A 28 -14.59 -4.85 2.05
C THR A 28 -14.70 -4.00 3.31
N ALA A 29 -15.40 -4.52 4.33
CA ALA A 29 -15.54 -3.83 5.62
C ALA A 29 -14.19 -3.71 6.35
N SER A 30 -13.28 -4.66 6.16
CA SER A 30 -11.95 -4.63 6.79
C SER A 30 -11.03 -3.54 6.24
N ASP A 31 -11.27 -3.09 5.01
CA ASP A 31 -10.49 -2.07 4.32
C ASP A 31 -11.15 -0.67 4.35
N ILE A 32 -12.29 -0.54 5.03
CA ILE A 32 -12.95 0.77 5.23
C ILE A 32 -12.27 1.58 6.33
N GLY A 33 -12.43 2.90 6.33
CA GLY A 33 -11.94 3.76 7.41
C GLY A 33 -10.42 3.94 7.43
N VAL A 34 -9.73 3.70 6.31
CA VAL A 34 -8.28 3.94 6.20
C VAL A 34 -8.07 5.44 6.19
N SER A 35 -7.24 5.94 7.10
CA SER A 35 -7.08 7.38 7.31
C SER A 35 -5.63 7.85 7.25
N THR A 36 -5.47 9.12 6.87
CA THR A 36 -4.19 9.82 6.79
C THR A 36 -4.31 11.25 7.32
N HIS A 37 -3.21 11.75 7.86
CA HIS A 37 -3.08 13.13 8.27
C HIS A 37 -2.72 14.00 7.06
N VAL A 38 -3.35 15.17 6.95
CA VAL A 38 -3.02 16.19 5.94
C VAL A 38 -1.90 17.06 6.48
N ALA A 39 -0.67 16.75 6.10
CA ALA A 39 0.53 17.50 6.50
C ALA A 39 0.78 18.77 5.66
N GLU A 40 0.29 18.78 4.42
CA GLU A 40 0.46 19.86 3.46
C GLU A 40 -0.79 19.97 2.57
N THR A 41 -1.01 21.17 2.02
CA THR A 41 -2.10 21.45 1.09
C THR A 41 -1.60 22.33 -0.06
N VAL A 42 -2.39 22.40 -1.13
CA VAL A 42 -2.19 23.32 -2.27
C VAL A 42 -3.49 24.06 -2.55
N ASP A 43 -3.40 25.16 -3.30
CA ASP A 43 -4.58 25.93 -3.69
C ASP A 43 -5.60 25.07 -4.45
N ASP A 44 -6.88 25.27 -4.13
CA ASP A 44 -8.02 24.56 -4.71
C ASP A 44 -7.96 23.01 -4.56
N LEU A 45 -7.30 22.49 -3.50
CA LEU A 45 -7.31 21.07 -3.15
C LEU A 45 -8.62 20.65 -2.48
N VAL A 46 -9.44 19.88 -3.20
CA VAL A 46 -10.78 19.45 -2.76
C VAL A 46 -10.83 17.95 -2.47
N CYS A 47 -11.51 17.56 -1.39
CA CYS A 47 -11.71 16.17 -1.01
C CYS A 47 -12.75 15.46 -1.90
N GLY A 48 -12.46 14.23 -2.32
CA GLY A 48 -13.35 13.41 -3.15
C GLY A 48 -14.53 12.80 -2.38
N TYR A 49 -15.63 12.49 -3.08
CA TYR A 49 -16.90 12.07 -2.45
C TYR A 49 -16.86 10.72 -1.71
N HIS A 50 -15.90 9.85 -2.02
CA HIS A 50 -15.69 8.57 -1.32
C HIS A 50 -14.87 8.71 -0.03
N LEU A 51 -14.51 9.94 0.33
CA LEU A 51 -13.70 10.27 1.48
C LEU A 51 -14.52 11.08 2.50
N ALA A 52 -14.09 11.00 3.76
CA ALA A 52 -14.56 11.85 4.83
C ALA A 52 -13.41 12.76 5.27
N ILE A 53 -13.74 14.03 5.57
CA ILE A 53 -12.84 14.99 6.22
C ILE A 53 -13.19 15.00 7.70
N LEU A 54 -12.21 14.71 8.55
CA LEU A 54 -12.32 14.84 10.00
C LEU A 54 -11.41 15.99 10.42
N ARG A 55 -12.02 17.15 10.71
CA ARG A 55 -11.31 18.36 11.12
C ARG A 55 -11.23 18.41 12.65
N PRO A 56 -10.03 18.50 13.25
CA PRO A 56 -9.91 18.57 14.70
C PRO A 56 -10.56 19.85 15.25
N GLY A 57 -11.21 19.73 16.41
CA GLY A 57 -11.64 20.88 17.20
C GLY A 57 -10.47 21.59 17.89
N PRO A 58 -10.72 22.72 18.55
CA PRO A 58 -9.66 23.54 19.17
C PRO A 58 -8.86 22.81 20.25
N ASP A 59 -9.49 21.88 20.98
CA ASP A 59 -8.86 21.11 22.07
C ASP A 59 -8.38 19.72 21.62
N VAL A 60 -8.28 19.50 20.31
CA VAL A 60 -7.86 18.21 19.73
C VAL A 60 -6.56 18.39 18.95
N HIS A 61 -5.52 17.67 19.36
CA HIS A 61 -4.27 17.64 18.62
C HIS A 61 -4.47 16.89 17.29
N ALA A 62 -4.20 17.54 16.16
CA ALA A 62 -4.53 17.04 14.82
C ALA A 62 -4.02 15.62 14.53
N LYS A 63 -2.74 15.35 14.83
CA LYS A 63 -2.15 14.02 14.63
C LYS A 63 -2.68 12.98 15.63
N TYR A 64 -3.09 13.42 16.82
CA TYR A 64 -3.70 12.51 17.79
C TYR A 64 -5.03 11.98 17.25
N LEU A 65 -5.87 12.85 16.66
CA LEU A 65 -7.11 12.42 16.00
C LEU A 65 -6.84 11.36 14.93
N THR A 66 -5.84 11.59 14.07
CA THR A 66 -5.44 10.60 13.06
C THR A 66 -5.05 9.26 13.68
N TRP A 67 -4.21 9.29 14.73
CA TRP A 67 -3.78 8.07 15.43
C TRP A 67 -4.93 7.36 16.15
N ALA A 68 -5.83 8.12 16.78
CA ALA A 68 -6.96 7.57 17.53
C ALA A 68 -7.96 6.87 16.61
N VAL A 69 -8.26 7.44 15.44
CA VAL A 69 -9.12 6.80 14.41
C VAL A 69 -8.49 5.52 13.85
N ARG A 70 -7.16 5.44 13.83
CA ARG A 70 -6.40 4.25 13.39
C ARG A 70 -6.29 3.18 14.47
N ALA A 71 -6.62 3.50 15.73
CA ALA A 71 -6.55 2.55 16.82
C ALA A 71 -7.55 1.41 16.62
N GLY A 72 -7.23 0.23 17.17
CA GLY A 72 -8.01 -1.00 16.96
C GLY A 72 -9.50 -0.85 17.32
N ALA A 73 -9.82 -0.13 18.39
CA ALA A 73 -11.22 0.09 18.81
C ALA A 73 -12.01 0.93 17.79
N ALA A 74 -11.44 2.06 17.33
CA ALA A 74 -12.07 2.91 16.33
C ALA A 74 -12.20 2.19 14.98
N ARG A 75 -11.13 1.49 14.55
CA ARG A 75 -11.13 0.66 13.33
C ARG A 75 -12.19 -0.44 13.38
N HIS A 76 -12.33 -1.10 14.53
CA HIS A 76 -13.34 -2.13 14.72
C HIS A 76 -14.75 -1.56 14.62
N HIS A 77 -15.02 -0.46 15.32
CA HIS A 77 -16.31 0.25 15.24
C HIS A 77 -16.67 0.59 13.79
N LEU A 78 -15.77 1.29 13.08
CA LEU A 78 -15.96 1.66 11.68
C LEU A 78 -16.23 0.44 10.78
N ALA A 79 -15.49 -0.65 10.95
CA ALA A 79 -15.71 -1.87 10.17
C ALA A 79 -17.08 -2.51 10.46
N THR A 80 -17.50 -2.54 11.72
CA THR A 80 -18.80 -3.13 12.12
C THR A 80 -20.01 -2.25 11.80
N SER A 81 -19.82 -0.93 11.74
CA SER A 81 -20.86 0.03 11.37
C SER A 81 -20.99 0.22 9.85
N ALA A 82 -20.08 -0.33 9.07
CA ALA A 82 -20.14 -0.29 7.62
C ALA A 82 -21.32 -1.12 7.09
N THR A 83 -22.05 -0.59 6.12
CA THR A 83 -23.22 -1.26 5.51
C THR A 83 -23.07 -1.36 4.00
N GLY A 84 -23.64 -2.40 3.40
CA GLY A 84 -23.57 -2.61 1.95
C GLY A 84 -23.51 -4.09 1.56
N MET A 85 -23.72 -4.38 0.28
CA MET A 85 -23.65 -5.74 -0.27
C MET A 85 -22.48 -5.91 -1.25
N THR A 86 -22.43 -5.11 -2.31
CA THR A 86 -21.36 -5.15 -3.32
C THR A 86 -20.20 -4.21 -3.00
N ARG A 87 -20.47 -3.15 -2.24
CA ARG A 87 -19.50 -2.20 -1.71
C ARG A 87 -19.96 -1.78 -0.32
N MET A 88 -19.01 -1.68 0.61
CA MET A 88 -19.27 -1.24 1.98
C MET A 88 -19.14 0.28 2.07
N GLY A 89 -20.05 0.92 2.79
CA GLY A 89 -20.06 2.36 3.01
C GLY A 89 -20.38 2.72 4.46
N LEU A 90 -19.73 3.78 4.92
CA LEU A 90 -20.02 4.43 6.20
C LEU A 90 -21.03 5.56 6.01
N THR A 91 -21.99 5.64 6.92
CA THR A 91 -22.89 6.78 7.04
C THR A 91 -22.21 7.89 7.85
N TYR A 92 -22.73 9.11 7.74
CA TYR A 92 -22.26 10.24 8.55
C TYR A 92 -22.36 9.94 10.06
N ASP A 93 -23.46 9.33 10.49
CA ASP A 93 -23.70 8.96 11.89
C ASP A 93 -22.73 7.87 12.39
N ALA A 94 -22.45 6.86 11.56
CA ALA A 94 -21.47 5.82 11.88
C ALA A 94 -20.07 6.40 12.12
N ILE A 95 -19.68 7.42 11.34
CA ILE A 95 -18.39 8.11 11.51
C ILE A 95 -18.39 8.91 12.81
N ASN A 96 -19.42 9.73 13.06
CA ASN A 96 -19.46 10.62 14.21
C ASN A 96 -19.68 9.91 15.56
N SER A 97 -20.23 8.69 15.53
CA SER A 97 -20.37 7.84 16.72
C SER A 97 -19.10 7.02 17.03
N THR A 98 -18.03 7.18 16.25
CA THR A 98 -16.78 6.44 16.48
C THR A 98 -16.21 6.77 17.86
N PRO A 99 -15.95 5.78 18.73
CA PRO A 99 -15.42 6.03 20.06
C PRO A 99 -13.95 6.45 19.98
N ILE A 100 -13.65 7.66 20.47
CA ILE A 100 -12.31 8.22 20.57
C ILE A 100 -12.03 8.55 22.05
N PRO A 101 -10.84 8.21 22.59
CA PRO A 101 -10.52 8.55 23.98
C PRO A 101 -10.49 10.08 24.18
N ASP A 102 -11.18 10.55 25.20
CA ASP A 102 -11.15 11.95 25.63
C ASP A 102 -10.09 12.13 26.72
N ILE A 103 -8.97 12.76 26.36
CA ILE A 103 -7.80 12.92 27.23
C ILE A 103 -7.24 14.36 27.12
N PRO A 104 -6.51 14.85 28.13
CA PRO A 104 -5.93 16.19 28.10
C PRO A 104 -5.03 16.42 26.87
N PHE A 105 -5.07 17.62 26.32
CA PHE A 105 -4.30 17.99 25.12
C PHE A 105 -2.81 17.65 25.20
N SER A 106 -2.18 17.86 26.37
CA SER A 106 -0.77 17.51 26.59
C SER A 106 -0.49 16.01 26.42
N ASP A 107 -1.43 15.15 26.83
CA ASP A 107 -1.31 13.70 26.63
C ASP A 107 -1.58 13.31 25.18
N GLN A 108 -2.52 13.97 24.51
CA GLN A 108 -2.75 13.78 23.07
C GLN A 108 -1.47 14.04 22.26
N GLN A 109 -0.80 15.17 22.52
CA GLN A 109 0.45 15.53 21.86
C GLN A 109 1.55 14.51 22.17
N ARG A 110 1.74 14.15 23.44
CA ARG A 110 2.74 13.16 23.86
C ARG A 110 2.56 11.80 23.17
N ILE A 111 1.32 11.34 23.03
CA ILE A 111 1.00 10.09 22.34
C ILE A 111 1.29 10.20 20.85
N ALA A 112 0.86 11.29 20.21
CA ALA A 112 1.09 11.52 18.78
C ALA A 112 2.59 11.56 18.45
N ASP A 113 3.37 12.32 19.21
CA ASP A 113 4.82 12.43 19.04
C ASP A 113 5.52 11.08 19.25
N PHE A 114 5.09 10.32 20.25
CA PHE A 114 5.62 8.98 20.48
C PHE A 114 5.36 8.04 19.29
N LEU A 115 4.12 8.00 18.78
CA LEU A 115 3.74 7.12 17.67
C LEU A 115 4.46 7.50 16.37
N ASP A 116 4.52 8.79 16.04
CA ASP A 116 5.28 9.30 14.90
C ASP A 116 6.76 8.88 14.97
N ALA A 117 7.37 9.02 16.15
CA ALA A 117 8.76 8.61 16.36
C ALA A 117 8.97 7.10 16.20
N GLN A 118 8.02 6.25 16.61
CA GLN A 118 8.12 4.80 16.39
C GLN A 118 8.01 4.44 14.91
N VAL A 119 7.06 5.05 14.19
CA VAL A 119 6.86 4.80 12.76
C VAL A 119 8.08 5.23 11.97
N LEU A 120 8.63 6.42 12.26
CA LEU A 120 9.84 6.92 11.61
C LEU A 120 11.04 5.97 11.80
N ARG A 121 11.19 5.35 12.98
CA ARG A 121 12.24 4.34 13.23
C ARG A 121 12.04 3.09 12.39
N ILE A 122 10.79 2.62 12.26
CA ILE A 122 10.45 1.47 11.42
C ILE A 122 10.75 1.77 9.95
N ASP A 123 10.35 2.94 9.46
CA ASP A 123 10.62 3.37 8.08
C ASP A 123 12.12 3.46 7.79
N ALA A 124 12.90 4.01 8.73
CA ALA A 124 14.36 4.06 8.62
C ALA A 124 14.98 2.65 8.56
N ALA A 125 14.46 1.70 9.34
CA ALA A 125 14.90 0.31 9.31
C ALA A 125 14.55 -0.37 7.97
N ILE A 126 13.35 -0.16 7.44
CA ILE A 126 12.92 -0.66 6.12
C ILE A 126 13.81 -0.09 5.02
N ALA A 127 14.06 1.22 5.02
CA ALA A 127 14.94 1.88 4.05
C ALA A 127 16.39 1.36 4.12
N SER A 128 16.90 1.11 5.34
CA SER A 128 18.21 0.48 5.54
C SER A 128 18.26 -0.93 4.95
N ARG A 129 17.22 -1.73 5.19
CA ARG A 129 17.09 -3.10 4.65
C ARG A 129 17.07 -3.10 3.12
N HIS A 130 16.30 -2.20 2.50
CA HIS A 130 16.24 -2.10 1.04
C HIS A 130 17.61 -1.71 0.45
N ARG A 131 18.32 -0.75 1.07
CA ARG A 131 19.69 -0.39 0.65
C ARG A 131 20.65 -1.58 0.74
N GLN A 132 20.58 -2.37 1.82
CA GLN A 132 21.39 -3.57 1.95
C GLN A 132 21.11 -4.58 0.83
N GLN A 133 19.84 -4.80 0.47
CA GLN A 133 19.47 -5.70 -0.63
C GLN A 133 20.07 -5.26 -1.96
N VAL A 134 19.99 -3.95 -2.28
CA VAL A 134 20.60 -3.39 -3.49
C VAL A 134 22.11 -3.59 -3.50
N LEU A 135 22.81 -3.26 -2.40
CA LEU A 135 24.26 -3.40 -2.31
C LEU A 135 24.73 -4.86 -2.43
N VAL A 136 23.96 -5.81 -1.88
CA VAL A 136 24.25 -7.24 -2.04
C VAL A 136 24.14 -7.63 -3.52
N ALA A 137 23.06 -7.25 -4.20
CA ALA A 137 22.86 -7.57 -5.62
C ALA A 137 23.97 -6.95 -6.51
N GLU A 138 24.36 -5.70 -6.25
CA GLU A 138 25.46 -5.04 -6.96
C GLU A 138 26.80 -5.74 -6.71
N SER A 139 27.07 -6.15 -5.47
CA SER A 139 28.28 -6.89 -5.10
C SER A 139 28.34 -8.25 -5.79
N GLU A 140 27.22 -8.99 -5.82
CA GLU A 140 27.13 -10.28 -6.51
C GLU A 140 27.39 -10.14 -8.02
N ALA A 141 26.73 -9.17 -8.66
CA ALA A 141 26.95 -8.86 -10.07
C ALA A 141 28.40 -8.46 -10.37
N SER A 142 29.00 -7.61 -9.54
CA SER A 142 30.39 -7.16 -9.69
C SER A 142 31.39 -8.30 -9.50
N ARG A 143 31.18 -9.17 -8.51
CA ARG A 143 32.02 -10.36 -8.28
C ARG A 143 31.93 -11.35 -9.43
N ALA A 144 30.73 -11.61 -9.95
CA ALA A 144 30.53 -12.45 -11.12
C ALA A 144 31.27 -11.85 -12.33
N ALA A 145 31.04 -10.57 -12.62
CA ALA A 145 31.73 -9.87 -13.71
C ALA A 145 33.25 -9.91 -13.54
N GLY A 146 33.77 -9.70 -12.32
CA GLY A 146 35.18 -9.78 -11.98
C GLY A 146 35.77 -11.17 -12.22
N ALA A 147 35.07 -12.24 -11.82
CA ALA A 147 35.50 -13.62 -12.05
C ALA A 147 35.66 -13.95 -13.55
N PHE A 148 34.76 -13.44 -14.39
CA PHE A 148 34.83 -13.62 -15.84
C PHE A 148 35.68 -12.58 -16.57
N SER A 149 36.06 -11.47 -15.92
CA SER A 149 36.75 -10.33 -16.56
C SER A 149 38.09 -10.69 -17.21
N ARG A 150 38.81 -11.67 -16.65
CA ARG A 150 40.11 -12.13 -17.15
C ARG A 150 40.01 -13.25 -18.19
N ILE A 151 38.80 -13.76 -18.46
CA ILE A 151 38.56 -14.85 -19.41
C ILE A 151 38.27 -14.25 -20.78
N THR A 152 39.21 -14.43 -21.70
CA THR A 152 39.15 -13.84 -23.06
C THR A 152 38.49 -14.77 -24.08
N GLY A 153 38.50 -16.08 -23.84
CA GLY A 153 37.87 -17.07 -24.70
C GLY A 153 36.34 -16.99 -24.63
N ARG A 154 35.69 -16.66 -25.76
CA ARG A 154 34.23 -16.65 -25.88
C ARG A 154 33.76 -17.73 -26.83
N ILE A 155 32.78 -18.50 -26.40
CA ILE A 155 32.10 -19.49 -27.23
C ILE A 155 30.60 -19.14 -27.30
N ARG A 156 29.96 -19.39 -28.45
CA ARG A 156 28.52 -19.20 -28.57
C ARG A 156 27.79 -20.12 -27.59
N LEU A 157 26.80 -19.58 -26.87
CA LEU A 157 25.97 -20.33 -25.92
C LEU A 157 25.43 -21.64 -26.53
N SER A 158 24.98 -21.61 -27.79
CA SER A 158 24.47 -22.80 -28.49
C SER A 158 25.46 -23.95 -28.64
N ARG A 159 26.77 -23.70 -28.49
CA ARG A 159 27.79 -24.77 -28.46
C ARG A 159 27.96 -25.42 -27.08
N LEU A 160 27.48 -24.76 -26.03
CA LEU A 160 27.47 -25.29 -24.66
C LEU A 160 26.15 -26.00 -24.32
N LEU A 161 25.07 -25.66 -25.02
CA LEU A 161 23.75 -26.20 -24.76
C LEU A 161 23.49 -27.47 -25.57
N ARG A 162 22.85 -28.46 -24.94
CA ARG A 162 22.25 -29.60 -25.66
C ARG A 162 21.02 -29.18 -26.47
N THR A 163 20.24 -28.25 -25.92
CA THR A 163 19.01 -27.73 -26.51
C THR A 163 18.68 -26.36 -25.91
N SER A 164 17.97 -25.54 -26.66
CA SER A 164 17.36 -24.29 -26.20
C SER A 164 16.00 -24.17 -26.89
N ALA A 165 14.94 -23.89 -26.13
CA ALA A 165 13.60 -23.72 -26.66
C ALA A 165 12.91 -22.57 -25.94
N VAL A 166 11.97 -21.94 -26.63
CA VAL A 166 10.97 -21.09 -25.99
C VAL A 166 9.92 -22.03 -25.41
N GLY A 167 9.46 -21.76 -24.18
CA GLY A 167 8.38 -22.51 -23.55
C GLY A 167 7.06 -22.36 -24.31
N VAL A 168 5.99 -22.93 -23.76
CA VAL A 168 4.66 -22.88 -24.40
C VAL A 168 4.21 -21.42 -24.56
N VAL A 169 3.98 -20.99 -25.81
CA VAL A 169 3.46 -19.64 -26.17
C VAL A 169 1.99 -19.76 -26.56
N VAL A 170 1.12 -19.93 -25.57
CA VAL A 170 -0.35 -19.97 -25.75
C VAL A 170 -0.99 -18.84 -24.95
N ASN A 171 -2.20 -18.42 -25.32
CA ASN A 171 -3.01 -17.55 -24.48
C ASN A 171 -3.46 -18.38 -23.25
N PRO A 172 -2.88 -18.20 -22.06
CA PRO A 172 -2.95 -19.23 -21.01
C PRO A 172 -4.32 -19.34 -20.34
N SER A 173 -5.11 -18.25 -20.37
CA SER A 173 -6.35 -18.14 -19.59
C SER A 173 -7.46 -19.11 -20.02
N SER A 174 -7.41 -19.65 -21.24
CA SER A 174 -8.41 -20.61 -21.75
C SER A 174 -8.06 -22.09 -21.52
N TYR A 175 -6.88 -22.39 -20.98
CA TYR A 175 -6.37 -23.77 -20.86
C TYR A 175 -5.99 -24.17 -19.43
N PHE A 176 -6.23 -23.29 -18.45
CA PHE A 176 -5.97 -23.64 -17.07
C PHE A 176 -7.08 -24.53 -16.50
N VAL A 177 -6.66 -25.63 -15.89
CA VAL A 177 -7.51 -26.65 -15.26
C VAL A 177 -7.05 -26.89 -13.83
N ASP A 178 -7.92 -27.44 -12.99
CA ASP A 178 -7.57 -27.73 -11.60
C ASP A 178 -6.63 -28.94 -11.48
N ASP A 179 -6.75 -29.90 -12.39
CA ASP A 179 -5.91 -31.10 -12.47
C ASP A 179 -5.28 -31.22 -13.86
N GLY A 180 -3.96 -31.05 -13.92
CA GLY A 180 -3.20 -30.91 -15.16
C GLY A 180 -1.71 -30.69 -14.89
N VAL A 181 -0.94 -30.41 -15.94
CA VAL A 181 0.51 -30.24 -15.85
C VAL A 181 0.87 -28.87 -15.25
N PRO A 182 1.72 -28.79 -14.21
CA PRO A 182 2.14 -27.51 -13.64
C PRO A 182 2.81 -26.60 -14.68
N PHE A 183 2.36 -25.34 -14.72
CA PHE A 183 2.81 -24.33 -15.64
C PHE A 183 3.51 -23.18 -14.88
N ILE A 184 4.72 -22.86 -15.33
CA ILE A 184 5.54 -21.81 -14.75
C ILE A 184 5.38 -20.50 -15.53
N HIS A 185 5.03 -19.43 -14.84
CA HIS A 185 4.96 -18.08 -15.41
C HIS A 185 6.24 -17.28 -15.11
N GLY A 186 6.40 -16.16 -15.80
CA GLY A 186 7.49 -15.21 -15.51
C GLY A 186 7.54 -14.78 -14.04
N TYR A 187 6.40 -14.61 -13.36
CA TYR A 187 6.37 -14.22 -11.94
C TYR A 187 6.83 -15.33 -10.98
N ASN A 188 6.87 -16.58 -11.44
CA ASN A 188 7.42 -17.70 -10.68
C ASN A 188 8.96 -17.73 -10.74
N ILE A 189 9.58 -17.06 -11.71
CA ILE A 189 11.04 -16.97 -11.82
C ILE A 189 11.53 -15.80 -10.98
N ARG A 190 12.47 -16.06 -10.07
CA ARG A 190 13.11 -15.08 -9.21
C ARG A 190 14.62 -15.13 -9.43
N ASP A 191 15.31 -14.11 -8.94
CA ASP A 191 16.76 -14.07 -9.05
C ASP A 191 17.39 -15.22 -8.25
N GLY A 192 18.05 -16.15 -8.93
CA GLY A 192 18.70 -17.33 -8.34
C GLY A 192 17.79 -18.49 -7.90
N TRP A 193 16.46 -18.40 -8.01
CA TRP A 193 15.53 -19.48 -7.60
C TRP A 193 14.16 -19.36 -8.29
N PHE A 194 13.30 -20.37 -8.13
CA PHE A 194 11.94 -20.36 -8.67
C PHE A 194 10.89 -20.69 -7.59
N TYR A 195 9.75 -19.98 -7.64
CA TYR A 195 8.63 -20.09 -6.72
C TYR A 195 7.59 -21.08 -7.24
N LEU A 196 7.52 -22.27 -6.63
CA LEU A 196 6.64 -23.37 -7.04
C LEU A 196 5.29 -23.45 -6.33
N ARG A 197 4.95 -22.49 -5.46
CA ARG A 197 3.61 -22.46 -4.86
C ARG A 197 2.64 -21.78 -5.82
N ASP A 198 1.38 -22.19 -5.76
CA ASP A 198 0.27 -21.61 -6.53
C ASP A 198 0.50 -21.66 -8.06
N LEU A 199 1.17 -22.73 -8.53
CA LEU A 199 1.32 -22.98 -9.96
C LEU A 199 -0.05 -23.19 -10.58
N LYS A 200 -0.30 -22.48 -11.68
CA LYS A 200 -1.41 -22.82 -12.56
C LYS A 200 -1.10 -24.15 -13.23
N ARG A 201 -2.15 -24.91 -13.60
CA ARG A 201 -2.02 -26.18 -14.29
C ARG A 201 -2.69 -26.09 -15.65
N MET A 202 -2.07 -26.65 -16.68
CA MET A 202 -2.64 -26.71 -18.03
C MET A 202 -3.11 -28.13 -18.35
N SER A 203 -4.17 -28.23 -19.14
CA SER A 203 -4.68 -29.50 -19.69
C SER A 203 -3.69 -30.14 -20.65
#